data_AF-A0A940Q2F5-F1
#
_entry.id   AF-A0A940Q2F5-F1
#
_cell.length_a   1.000
_cell.length_b   1.000
_cell.length_c   1.000
_cell.angle_alpha   90.00
_cell.angle_beta   90.00
_cell.angle_gamma   90.00
#
_symmetry.space_group_name_H-M   'P 1'
#
loop_
_entity.id
_entity.type
_entity.pdbx_description
1 polymer ?
#
loop_
_entity_poly.entity_id
_entity_poly.type
_entity_poly.pdbx_seq_one_letter_code
_entity_poly.pdbx_strand_id
1 'polypeptide(L)'
;MNNLSEDSVRVIKISKSALSEFIYEKLIDEQEMYLDVNSSDVANAFELSLESGEIIFCAYKAENAEGAFLGLPEEIDLKKLIKNIPDTAATMYSDSRYKEYTKEELIRLSKI
;
A
#
# COMPACT_ATOMS: atom_id res chain seq x y z
N MET A 1 -31.32 2.06 -5.56
CA MET A 1 -30.57 1.01 -6.30
C MET A 1 -31.57 0.19 -7.11
N ASN A 2 -31.29 -0.10 -8.38
CA ASN A 2 -32.14 -1.00 -9.16
C ASN A 2 -31.89 -2.45 -8.72
N ASN A 3 -32.96 -3.19 -8.44
CA ASN A 3 -32.87 -4.61 -8.08
C ASN A 3 -32.41 -5.44 -9.30
N LEU A 4 -31.61 -6.48 -9.08
CA LEU A 4 -31.35 -7.51 -10.10
C LEU A 4 -32.57 -8.43 -10.19
N SER A 5 -32.89 -8.90 -11.40
CA SER A 5 -33.81 -10.03 -11.58
C SER A 5 -33.07 -11.35 -11.37
N GLU A 6 -33.83 -12.43 -11.14
CA GLU A 6 -33.31 -13.79 -10.95
C GLU A 6 -32.44 -14.27 -12.13
N ASP A 7 -32.80 -13.88 -13.35
CA ASP A 7 -32.07 -14.25 -14.57
C ASP A 7 -30.89 -13.31 -14.92
N SER A 8 -30.64 -12.26 -14.12
CA SER A 8 -29.66 -11.23 -14.47
C SER A 8 -28.33 -11.38 -13.72
N VAL A 9 -27.22 -11.16 -14.43
CA VAL A 9 -25.87 -11.09 -13.86
C VAL A 9 -25.27 -9.72 -14.20
N ARG A 10 -24.76 -9.00 -13.21
CA ARG A 10 -23.95 -7.79 -13.42
C ARG A 10 -22.48 -8.17 -13.37
N VAL A 11 -21.74 -7.87 -14.43
CA VAL A 11 -20.33 -8.24 -14.58
C VAL A 11 -19.48 -6.99 -14.67
N ILE A 12 -18.39 -6.98 -13.91
CA ILE A 12 -17.32 -5.98 -14.04
C ILE A 12 -16.08 -6.71 -14.56
N LYS A 13 -15.50 -6.19 -15.64
CA LYS A 13 -14.20 -6.61 -16.17
C LYS A 13 -13.32 -5.37 -16.30
N ILE A 14 -12.19 -5.36 -15.59
CA ILE A 14 -11.20 -4.29 -15.67
C ILE A 14 -9.94 -4.76 -16.41
N SER A 15 -9.17 -3.81 -16.93
CA SER A 15 -7.88 -4.10 -17.58
C SER A 15 -6.78 -4.31 -16.54
N LYS A 16 -5.61 -4.77 -16.98
CA LYS A 16 -4.41 -4.86 -16.14
C LYS A 16 -4.02 -3.49 -15.56
N SER A 17 -4.17 -2.40 -16.33
CA SER A 17 -3.87 -1.04 -15.85
C SER A 17 -4.86 -0.58 -14.77
N ALA A 18 -6.16 -0.81 -14.99
CA ALA A 18 -7.19 -0.44 -14.03
C ALA A 18 -7.17 -1.31 -12.77
N LEU A 19 -6.61 -2.52 -12.82
CA LEU A 19 -6.40 -3.35 -11.63
C LEU A 19 -5.41 -2.71 -10.65
N SER A 20 -4.31 -2.13 -11.15
CA SER A 20 -3.34 -1.43 -10.30
C SER A 20 -3.96 -0.22 -9.59
N GLU A 21 -4.72 0.58 -10.34
CA GLU A 21 -5.45 1.73 -9.79
C GLU A 21 -6.48 1.28 -8.75
N PHE A 22 -7.28 0.26 -9.05
CA PHE A 22 -8.27 -0.29 -8.12
C PHE A 22 -7.62 -0.75 -6.80
N ILE A 23 -6.48 -1.43 -6.86
CA ILE A 23 -5.76 -1.87 -5.66
C ILE A 23 -5.26 -0.65 -4.87
N TYR A 24 -4.67 0.34 -5.54
CA TYR A 24 -4.20 1.56 -4.89
C TYR A 24 -5.35 2.33 -4.22
N GLU A 25 -6.44 2.58 -4.95
CA GLU A 25 -7.64 3.25 -4.42
C GLU A 25 -8.18 2.53 -3.18
N LYS A 26 -8.28 1.19 -3.23
CA LYS A 26 -8.75 0.39 -2.09
C LYS A 26 -7.82 0.46 -0.89
N LEU A 27 -6.51 0.51 -1.10
CA LEU A 27 -5.54 0.67 -0.01
C LEU A 27 -5.62 2.06 0.62
N ILE A 28 -5.82 3.10 -0.18
CA ILE A 28 -6.00 4.47 0.31
C ILE A 28 -7.30 4.62 1.10
N ASP A 29 -8.40 4.09 0.57
CA ASP A 29 -9.73 4.12 1.20
C ASP A 29 -9.72 3.49 2.60
N GLU A 30 -8.96 2.41 2.78
CA GLU A 30 -8.93 1.60 4.02
C GLU A 30 -7.62 1.76 4.81
N GLN A 31 -6.78 2.76 4.47
CA GLN A 31 -5.41 2.86 5.00
C GLN A 31 -5.36 2.96 6.53
N GLU A 32 -6.33 3.65 7.13
CA GLU A 32 -6.39 3.83 8.59
C GLU A 32 -6.53 2.49 9.30
N MET A 33 -7.38 1.60 8.75
CA MET A 33 -7.56 0.25 9.26
C MET A 33 -6.31 -0.61 9.04
N TYR A 34 -5.74 -0.56 7.83
CA TYR A 34 -4.65 -1.45 7.44
C TYR A 34 -3.33 -1.12 8.12
N LEU A 35 -3.01 0.16 8.31
CA LEU A 35 -1.73 0.61 8.87
C LEU A 35 -1.84 1.17 10.30
N ASP A 36 -3.05 1.25 10.87
CA ASP A 36 -3.29 1.80 12.21
C ASP A 36 -2.75 3.24 12.35
N VAL A 37 -3.10 4.07 11.36
CA VAL A 37 -2.65 5.46 11.24
C VAL A 37 -3.84 6.39 11.03
N ASN A 38 -3.69 7.66 11.39
CA ASN A 38 -4.62 8.71 10.98
C ASN A 38 -4.24 9.16 9.56
N SER A 39 -5.19 9.07 8.62
CA SER A 39 -4.95 9.41 7.20
C SER A 39 -4.52 10.87 7.00
N SER A 40 -4.89 11.78 7.90
CA SER A 40 -4.47 13.20 7.80
C SER A 40 -3.00 13.43 8.16
N ASP A 41 -2.36 12.50 8.85
CA ASP A 41 -1.04 12.70 9.46
C ASP A 41 0.07 12.01 8.66
N VAL A 42 -0.29 11.26 7.63
CA VAL A 42 0.62 10.40 6.87
C VAL A 42 0.55 10.66 5.38
N ALA A 43 1.70 10.53 4.72
CA ALA A 43 1.81 10.32 3.30
C ALA A 43 2.02 8.83 3.05
N ASN A 44 1.75 8.40 1.82
CA ASN A 44 1.92 7.01 1.42
C ASN A 44 2.88 6.87 0.25
N ALA A 45 3.44 5.67 0.12
CA ALA A 45 4.13 5.24 -1.08
C ALA A 45 3.76 3.78 -1.35
N PHE A 46 3.68 3.41 -2.63
CA PHE A 46 3.29 2.08 -3.03
C PHE A 46 4.09 1.59 -4.24
N GLU A 47 4.20 0.27 -4.36
CA GLU A 47 4.69 -0.39 -5.56
C GLU A 47 3.95 -1.72 -5.73
N LEU A 48 3.45 -1.98 -6.94
CA LEU A 48 2.76 -3.22 -7.29
C LEU A 48 3.55 -3.95 -8.36
N SER A 49 4.12 -5.09 -8.00
CA SER A 49 4.76 -5.99 -8.96
C SER A 49 3.69 -6.86 -9.61
N LEU A 50 3.21 -6.48 -10.79
CA LEU A 50 2.27 -7.29 -11.56
C LEU A 50 2.87 -8.61 -12.08
N GLU A 51 4.20 -8.76 -12.02
CA GLU A 51 4.90 -9.98 -12.41
C GLU A 51 4.81 -11.03 -11.30
N SER A 52 5.13 -10.65 -10.06
CA SER A 52 5.06 -11.54 -8.90
C SER A 52 3.71 -11.56 -8.21
N GLY A 53 2.84 -10.57 -8.48
CA GLY A 53 1.56 -10.41 -7.79
C GLY A 53 1.69 -9.82 -6.38
N GLU A 54 2.86 -9.26 -6.05
CA GLU A 54 3.17 -8.69 -4.73
C GLU A 54 2.90 -7.18 -4.72
N ILE A 55 2.60 -6.64 -3.54
CA ILE A 55 2.45 -5.20 -3.31
C ILE A 55 3.18 -4.77 -2.04
N ILE A 56 3.84 -3.62 -2.11
CA ILE A 56 4.22 -2.84 -0.92
C ILE A 56 3.35 -1.60 -0.86
N PHE A 57 2.79 -1.34 0.31
CA PHE A 57 2.12 -0.10 0.66
C PHE A 57 2.62 0.33 2.04
N CYS A 58 3.18 1.52 2.12
CA CYS A 58 3.70 2.06 3.38
C CYS A 58 3.16 3.46 3.63
N ALA A 59 2.92 3.76 4.90
CA ALA A 59 2.64 5.10 5.40
C ALA A 59 3.86 5.62 6.13
N TYR A 60 4.11 6.92 5.99
CA TYR A 60 5.13 7.65 6.74
C TYR A 60 4.59 9.02 7.10
N LYS A 61 5.08 9.60 8.19
CA LYS A 61 4.61 10.90 8.67
C LYS A 61 4.73 11.97 7.56
N ALA A 62 3.64 12.68 7.28
CA ALA A 62 3.57 13.66 6.20
C ALA A 62 4.29 14.97 6.54
N GLU A 63 4.23 15.40 7.79
CA GLU A 63 4.79 16.67 8.25
C GLU A 63 5.55 16.50 9.56
N ASN A 64 6.62 17.26 9.76
CA ASN A 64 7.31 17.33 11.06
C ASN A 64 6.55 18.24 12.05
N ALA A 65 7.10 18.42 13.26
CA ALA A 65 6.47 19.24 14.29
C ALA A 65 6.38 20.73 13.91
N GLU A 66 7.22 21.16 12.98
CA GLU A 66 7.28 22.52 12.45
C GLU A 66 6.35 22.74 11.24
N GLY A 67 5.58 21.73 10.82
CA GLY A 67 4.67 21.78 9.67
C GLY A 67 5.38 21.70 8.31
N ALA A 68 6.64 21.28 8.29
CA ALA A 68 7.37 21.05 7.03
C ALA A 68 7.08 19.63 6.51
N PHE A 69 6.73 19.54 5.22
CA PHE A 69 6.50 18.27 4.55
C PHE A 69 7.75 17.37 4.60
N LEU A 70 7.52 16.12 4.99
CA LEU A 70 8.51 15.06 5.03
C LEU A 70 8.34 14.18 3.81
N GLY A 71 9.37 14.08 2.99
CA GLY A 71 9.43 13.09 1.91
C GLY A 71 9.86 11.70 2.42
N LEU A 72 9.53 10.68 1.63
CA LEU A 72 10.24 9.41 1.69
C LEU A 72 11.66 9.64 1.12
N PRO A 73 12.74 9.22 1.83
CA PRO A 73 14.09 9.31 1.29
C PRO A 73 14.21 8.64 -0.08
N GLU A 74 14.86 9.30 -1.03
CA GLU A 74 15.01 8.80 -2.41
C GLU A 74 15.80 7.49 -2.49
N GLU A 75 16.60 7.19 -1.46
CA GLU A 75 17.36 5.95 -1.35
C GLU A 75 16.49 4.74 -0.99
N ILE A 76 15.22 4.95 -0.62
CA ILE A 76 14.24 3.89 -0.41
C ILE A 76 13.62 3.51 -1.76
N ASP A 77 14.08 2.37 -2.30
CA ASP A 77 13.60 1.80 -3.57
C ASP A 77 12.57 0.69 -3.30
N LEU A 78 11.27 1.02 -3.44
CA LEU A 78 10.17 0.08 -3.23
C LEU A 78 10.21 -1.12 -4.18
N LYS A 79 10.74 -0.97 -5.40
CA LYS A 79 10.86 -2.06 -6.40
C LYS A 79 11.90 -3.10 -6.02
N LYS A 80 12.89 -2.71 -5.22
CA LYS A 80 13.84 -3.65 -4.62
C LYS A 80 13.30 -4.23 -3.32
N LEU A 81 12.69 -3.38 -2.49
CA LEU A 81 12.14 -3.84 -1.21
C LEU A 81 11.13 -4.97 -1.39
N ILE A 82 10.26 -4.89 -2.39
CA ILE A 82 9.25 -5.92 -2.67
C ILE A 82 9.85 -7.32 -2.90
N LYS A 83 11.12 -7.39 -3.33
CA LYS A 83 11.85 -8.64 -3.56
C LYS A 83 12.69 -9.07 -2.35
N ASN A 84 13.01 -8.14 -1.47
CA ASN A 84 14.03 -8.31 -0.43
C ASN A 84 13.46 -8.43 0.99
N ILE A 85 12.18 -8.08 1.19
CA ILE A 85 11.52 -8.19 2.50
C ILE A 85 10.55 -9.37 2.51
N PRO A 86 10.39 -10.08 3.64
CA PRO A 86 9.37 -11.11 3.75
C PRO A 86 7.98 -10.49 3.82
N ASP A 87 6.96 -11.28 3.47
CA ASP A 87 5.56 -10.93 3.66
C ASP A 87 5.31 -10.48 5.11
N THR A 88 4.61 -9.36 5.27
CA THR A 88 4.26 -8.84 6.59
C THR A 88 2.93 -9.37 7.11
N ALA A 89 2.07 -9.90 6.24
CA ALA A 89 0.72 -10.33 6.57
C ALA A 89 0.31 -11.56 5.78
N ALA A 90 -0.43 -12.48 6.41
CA ALA A 90 -1.16 -13.53 5.70
C ALA A 90 -2.47 -13.01 5.08
N THR A 91 -3.01 -11.90 5.62
CA THR A 91 -4.21 -11.21 5.14
C THR A 91 -4.27 -9.79 5.71
N MET A 92 -4.90 -8.87 4.98
CA MET A 92 -5.07 -7.46 5.40
C MET A 92 -5.97 -7.28 6.63
N TYR A 93 -6.73 -8.30 7.02
CA TYR A 93 -7.59 -8.29 8.20
C TYR A 93 -6.93 -8.89 9.46
N SER A 94 -5.66 -9.28 9.38
CA SER A 94 -4.93 -9.83 10.54
C SER A 94 -4.42 -8.72 11.46
N ASP A 95 -4.34 -8.97 12.76
CA ASP A 95 -3.80 -7.98 13.72
C ASP A 95 -2.30 -7.74 13.54
N SER A 96 -1.59 -8.66 12.90
CA SER A 96 -0.15 -8.58 12.59
C SER A 96 0.06 -8.32 11.09
N ARG A 97 -0.59 -7.28 10.55
CA ARG A 97 -0.63 -7.00 9.10
C ARG A 97 0.49 -6.11 8.57
N TYR A 98 1.18 -5.39 9.45
CA TYR A 98 2.34 -4.58 9.08
C TYR A 98 3.50 -4.84 10.01
N LYS A 99 4.68 -4.41 9.57
CA LYS A 99 5.89 -4.38 10.38
C LYS A 99 6.48 -2.98 10.31
N GLU A 100 6.85 -2.45 11.48
CA GLU A 100 7.58 -1.20 11.55
C GLU A 100 9.02 -1.41 11.06
N TYR A 101 9.48 -0.51 10.19
CA TYR A 101 10.86 -0.41 9.74
C TYR A 101 11.33 1.02 9.93
N THR A 102 12.59 1.22 10.32
CA THR A 102 13.18 2.56 10.25
C THR A 102 13.50 2.92 8.80
N LYS A 103 13.62 4.22 8.51
CA LYS A 103 14.06 4.70 7.20
C LYS A 103 15.43 4.12 6.84
N GLU A 104 16.36 4.06 7.78
CA GLU A 104 17.71 3.51 7.60
C GLU A 104 17.69 2.02 7.26
N GLU A 105 16.78 1.24 7.88
CA GLU A 105 16.62 -0.18 7.57
C GLU A 105 16.16 -0.38 6.14
N LEU A 106 15.14 0.37 5.70
CA LEU A 106 14.64 0.32 4.33
C LEU A 106 15.72 0.76 3.33
N ILE A 107 16.46 1.84 3.62
CA ILE A 107 17.59 2.29 2.79
C ILE A 107 18.64 1.18 2.63
N ARG A 108 18.94 0.43 3.69
CA ARG A 108 19.89 -0.70 3.62
C ARG A 108 19.34 -1.84 2.77
N LEU A 109 18.07 -2.18 2.94
CA LEU A 109 17.41 -3.26 2.20
C LEU A 109 17.20 -2.91 0.71
N SER A 110 17.12 -1.63 0.35
CA SER A 110 17.10 -1.13 -1.03
C SER A 110 18.47 -1.20 -1.74
N LYS A 111 19.55 -1.56 -1.04
CA LYS A 111 20.90 -1.68 -1.62
C LYS A 111 21.32 -3.13 -1.92
N ILE A 112 20.53 -4.11 -1.45
CA ILE A 112 20.73 -5.54 -1.70
C ILE A 112 20.17 -5.87 -3.08
#